data_AF-A0A966N929-F1
#
_entry.id   AF-A0A966N929-F1
#
_cell.length_a   1.000
_cell.length_b   1.000
_cell.length_c   1.000
_cell.angle_alpha   90.00
_cell.angle_beta   90.00
_cell.angle_gamma   90.00
#
_symmetry.space_group_name_H-M   'P 1'
#
loop_
_entity.id
_entity.type
_entity.pdbx_description
1 polymer ?
#
loop_
_entity_poly.entity_id
_entity_poly.type
_entity_poly.pdbx_seq_one_letter_code
_entity_poly.pdbx_strand_id
1 'polypeptide(L)'
;IRLSKFFDAQNIRYGSHDDSDAITRKKFSFLGAKICEFPTSFEAAKMAKKLNEPVIMGAPNVVRGGSQSGNIAAIELIEADLCTALVSDYYYPSLKQSAFKLYKEGVTSLAHSWSLISKNPAAIMGLNGMGELKIGNRADLVIINKLNYEVEATICRGKIAFASGNVAERIFERLSSREIFSAA
;
A
#
# COMPACT_ATOMS: atom_id res chain seq x y z
N ILE A 1 13.36 -25.94 -0.99
CA ILE A 1 14.71 -25.51 -0.55
C ILE A 1 15.64 -25.13 -1.72
N ARG A 2 15.68 -25.86 -2.86
CA ARG A 2 16.53 -25.43 -3.99
C ARG A 2 16.13 -24.06 -4.59
N LEU A 3 14.82 -23.80 -4.74
CA LEU A 3 14.33 -22.56 -5.34
C LEU A 3 14.44 -21.34 -4.40
N SER A 4 14.12 -21.49 -3.11
CA SER A 4 14.28 -20.42 -2.12
C SER A 4 15.73 -19.97 -1.99
N LYS A 5 16.68 -20.90 -1.91
CA LYS A 5 18.12 -20.58 -1.92
C LYS A 5 18.54 -19.77 -3.15
N PHE A 6 17.97 -20.08 -4.33
CA PHE A 6 18.24 -19.31 -5.54
C PHE A 6 17.67 -17.89 -5.42
N PHE A 7 16.39 -17.74 -5.03
CA PHE A 7 15.77 -16.42 -4.85
C PHE A 7 16.52 -15.57 -3.83
N ASP A 8 16.90 -16.14 -2.70
CA ASP A 8 17.66 -15.46 -1.65
C ASP A 8 19.02 -14.98 -2.18
N ALA A 9 19.74 -15.83 -2.91
CA ALA A 9 21.02 -15.48 -3.54
C ALA A 9 20.89 -14.40 -4.62
N GLN A 10 19.72 -14.28 -5.26
CA GLN A 10 19.42 -13.23 -6.24
C GLN A 10 18.72 -12.00 -5.64
N ASN A 11 18.53 -11.96 -4.31
CA ASN A 11 17.79 -10.90 -3.62
C ASN A 11 16.35 -10.70 -4.17
N ILE A 12 15.71 -11.79 -4.58
CA ILE A 12 14.32 -11.83 -5.05
C ILE A 12 13.41 -12.04 -3.84
N ARG A 13 12.38 -11.20 -3.72
CA ARG A 13 11.32 -11.35 -2.71
C ARG A 13 10.21 -12.24 -3.26
N TYR A 14 9.69 -13.12 -2.41
CA TYR A 14 8.63 -14.05 -2.77
C TYR A 14 7.76 -14.37 -1.54
N GLY A 15 6.51 -14.69 -1.82
CA GLY A 15 5.49 -15.04 -0.84
C GLY A 15 4.77 -16.33 -1.21
N SER A 16 3.85 -16.73 -0.35
CA SER A 16 2.81 -17.69 -0.70
C SER A 16 1.47 -16.98 -0.83
N HIS A 17 0.54 -17.65 -1.50
CA HIS A 17 -0.78 -17.17 -1.84
C HIS A 17 -1.83 -18.14 -1.27
N ASP A 18 -2.95 -17.61 -0.79
CA ASP A 18 -4.11 -18.35 -0.26
C ASP A 18 -3.77 -19.33 0.89
N ASP A 19 -2.96 -18.89 1.84
CA ASP A 19 -2.67 -19.68 3.02
C ASP A 19 -3.95 -20.03 3.80
N SER A 20 -4.30 -21.32 3.82
CA SER A 20 -5.57 -21.82 4.37
C SER A 20 -5.61 -21.88 5.89
N ASP A 21 -4.46 -22.05 6.53
CA ASP A 21 -4.36 -22.28 7.97
C ASP A 21 -2.94 -22.03 8.48
N ALA A 22 -2.77 -22.11 9.80
CA ALA A 22 -1.49 -21.89 10.47
C ALA A 22 -0.41 -22.94 10.10
N ILE A 23 -0.78 -24.17 9.75
CA ILE A 23 0.16 -25.22 9.35
C ILE A 23 0.70 -24.92 7.95
N THR A 24 -0.19 -24.55 7.03
CA THR A 24 0.14 -24.12 5.67
C THR A 24 1.06 -22.89 5.69
N ARG A 25 0.75 -21.87 6.50
CA ARG A 25 1.63 -20.70 6.71
C ARG A 25 3.02 -21.08 7.21
N LYS A 26 3.11 -21.92 8.25
CA LYS A 26 4.39 -22.44 8.75
C LYS A 26 5.18 -23.19 7.67
N LYS A 27 4.50 -24.02 6.87
CA LYS A 27 5.12 -24.78 5.80
C LYS A 27 5.74 -23.86 4.75
N PHE A 28 5.02 -22.84 4.30
CA PHE A 28 5.57 -21.88 3.34
C PHE A 28 6.69 -21.03 3.91
N SER A 29 6.56 -20.60 5.18
CA SER A 29 7.63 -19.92 5.91
C SER A 29 8.91 -20.76 5.97
N PHE A 30 8.78 -22.05 6.28
CA PHE A 30 9.89 -23.02 6.31
C PHE A 30 10.52 -23.22 4.92
N LEU A 31 9.73 -23.15 3.86
CA LEU A 31 10.23 -23.22 2.50
C LEU A 31 10.97 -21.95 2.06
N GLY A 32 10.85 -20.85 2.79
CA GLY A 32 11.51 -19.57 2.54
C GLY A 32 10.58 -18.44 2.11
N ALA A 33 9.30 -18.72 1.83
CA ALA A 33 8.37 -17.69 1.38
C ALA A 33 8.00 -16.79 2.56
N LYS A 34 8.56 -15.58 2.65
CA LYS A 34 8.45 -14.71 3.83
C LYS A 34 7.33 -13.69 3.77
N ILE A 35 6.47 -13.75 2.76
CA ILE A 35 5.30 -12.90 2.60
C ILE A 35 4.06 -13.80 2.57
N CYS A 36 3.04 -13.44 3.33
CA CYS A 36 1.74 -14.14 3.37
C CYS A 36 0.72 -13.32 2.57
N GLU A 37 0.52 -13.68 1.31
CA GLU A 37 -0.42 -12.99 0.42
C GLU A 37 -1.81 -13.65 0.51
N PHE A 38 -2.85 -12.83 0.65
CA PHE A 38 -4.25 -13.23 0.67
C PHE A 38 -4.54 -14.48 1.52
N PRO A 39 -4.12 -14.56 2.80
CA PRO A 39 -4.51 -15.68 3.63
C PRO A 39 -6.03 -15.82 3.64
N THR A 40 -6.53 -17.05 3.61
CA THR A 40 -7.97 -17.31 3.56
C THR A 40 -8.58 -17.52 4.94
N SER A 41 -7.74 -17.58 5.99
CA SER A 41 -8.15 -17.72 7.39
C SER A 41 -7.42 -16.78 8.36
N PHE A 42 -8.05 -16.55 9.51
CA PHE A 42 -7.49 -15.73 10.59
C PHE A 42 -6.25 -16.39 11.22
N GLU A 43 -6.24 -17.71 11.26
CA GLU A 43 -5.19 -18.58 11.79
C GLU A 43 -3.91 -18.44 10.97
N ALA A 44 -4.03 -18.41 9.64
CA ALA A 44 -2.91 -18.16 8.75
C ALA A 44 -2.30 -16.76 8.99
N ALA A 45 -3.13 -15.72 9.05
CA ALA A 45 -2.68 -14.34 9.30
C ALA A 45 -2.04 -14.17 10.69
N LYS A 46 -2.63 -14.76 11.75
CA LYS A 46 -2.05 -14.81 13.10
C LYS A 46 -0.69 -15.50 13.10
N MET A 47 -0.57 -16.59 12.36
CA MET A 47 0.70 -17.30 12.26
C MET A 47 1.76 -16.47 11.52
N ALA A 48 1.38 -15.77 10.44
CA ALA A 48 2.27 -14.84 9.75
C ALA A 48 2.81 -13.77 10.71
N LYS A 49 1.93 -13.13 11.49
CA LYS A 49 2.31 -12.14 12.50
C LYS A 49 3.26 -12.73 13.56
N LYS A 50 2.98 -13.94 14.06
CA LYS A 50 3.87 -14.64 15.02
C LYS A 50 5.26 -14.92 14.44
N LEU A 51 5.37 -15.10 13.14
CA LEU A 51 6.62 -15.31 12.42
C LEU A 51 7.30 -14.00 11.98
N ASN A 52 6.71 -12.83 12.28
CA ASN A 52 7.11 -11.51 11.78
C ASN A 52 7.12 -11.42 10.25
N GLU A 53 6.18 -12.09 9.60
CA GLU A 53 6.02 -12.09 8.14
C GLU A 53 4.85 -11.17 7.75
N PRO A 54 5.03 -10.26 6.78
CA PRO A 54 3.96 -9.36 6.35
C PRO A 54 2.78 -10.12 5.75
N VAL A 55 1.58 -9.64 6.07
CA VAL A 55 0.33 -10.07 5.46
C VAL A 55 -0.12 -9.03 4.44
N ILE A 56 -0.43 -9.48 3.23
CA ILE A 56 -0.88 -8.62 2.13
C ILE A 56 -2.32 -8.96 1.78
N MET A 57 -3.19 -7.95 1.75
CA MET A 57 -4.59 -8.09 1.34
C MET A 57 -4.94 -7.23 0.12
N GLY A 58 -6.01 -7.60 -0.58
CA GLY A 58 -6.45 -6.85 -1.76
C GLY A 58 -7.21 -5.61 -1.31
N ALA A 59 -6.80 -4.43 -1.77
CA ALA A 59 -7.55 -3.21 -1.56
C ALA A 59 -9.01 -3.29 -2.11
N PRO A 60 -9.30 -3.99 -3.24
CA PRO A 60 -10.68 -4.19 -3.68
C PRO A 60 -11.55 -4.97 -2.68
N ASN A 61 -10.95 -5.88 -1.89
CA ASN A 61 -11.67 -6.59 -0.82
C ASN A 61 -12.18 -5.60 0.24
N VAL A 62 -11.34 -4.63 0.64
CA VAL A 62 -11.75 -3.54 1.53
C VAL A 62 -12.87 -2.72 0.89
N VAL A 63 -12.71 -2.28 -0.36
CA VAL A 63 -13.71 -1.44 -1.05
C VAL A 63 -15.07 -2.15 -1.16
N ARG A 64 -15.06 -3.45 -1.46
CA ARG A 64 -16.26 -4.28 -1.54
C ARG A 64 -16.90 -4.54 -0.17
N GLY A 65 -16.13 -4.47 0.90
CA GLY A 65 -16.56 -4.85 2.25
C GLY A 65 -16.57 -6.36 2.50
N GLY A 66 -15.80 -7.14 1.71
CA GLY A 66 -15.75 -8.59 1.85
C GLY A 66 -15.04 -9.31 0.70
N SER A 67 -14.76 -10.59 0.93
CA SER A 67 -14.16 -11.48 -0.08
C SER A 67 -15.18 -11.89 -1.14
N GLN A 68 -14.74 -11.94 -2.40
CA GLN A 68 -15.58 -12.43 -3.51
C GLN A 68 -15.91 -13.91 -3.36
N SER A 69 -15.00 -14.69 -2.76
CA SER A 69 -15.10 -16.14 -2.64
C SER A 69 -15.59 -16.60 -1.25
N GLY A 70 -16.00 -15.67 -0.38
CA GLY A 70 -16.42 -15.97 0.99
C GLY A 70 -15.29 -16.27 1.98
N ASN A 71 -14.03 -16.08 1.57
CA ASN A 71 -12.87 -16.11 2.49
C ASN A 71 -12.89 -14.91 3.45
N ILE A 72 -11.97 -14.91 4.41
CA ILE A 72 -11.78 -13.80 5.36
C ILE A 72 -11.75 -12.41 4.70
N ALA A 73 -12.42 -11.43 5.33
CA ALA A 73 -12.43 -10.07 4.84
C ALA A 73 -11.14 -9.33 5.23
N ALA A 74 -10.65 -8.47 4.34
CA ALA A 74 -9.46 -7.66 4.61
C ALA A 74 -9.67 -6.71 5.79
N ILE A 75 -10.90 -6.19 5.97
CA ILE A 75 -11.26 -5.30 7.10
C ILE A 75 -11.09 -6.04 8.43
N GLU A 76 -11.55 -7.29 8.55
CA GLU A 76 -11.43 -8.09 9.78
C GLU A 76 -9.95 -8.29 10.18
N LEU A 77 -9.08 -8.49 9.19
CA LEU A 77 -7.63 -8.57 9.43
C LEU A 77 -7.02 -7.23 9.81
N ILE A 78 -7.50 -6.11 9.27
CA ILE A 78 -7.02 -4.78 9.61
C ILE A 78 -7.43 -4.41 11.05
N GLU A 79 -8.69 -4.66 11.43
CA GLU A 79 -9.20 -4.43 12.79
C GLU A 79 -8.42 -5.24 13.83
N ALA A 80 -7.98 -6.44 13.47
CA ALA A 80 -7.18 -7.30 14.32
C ALA A 80 -5.66 -6.98 14.30
N ASP A 81 -5.24 -5.93 13.60
CA ASP A 81 -3.82 -5.58 13.38
C ASP A 81 -3.02 -6.76 12.77
N LEU A 82 -3.66 -7.54 11.90
CA LEU A 82 -3.07 -8.70 11.21
C LEU A 82 -2.72 -8.41 9.75
N CYS A 83 -3.18 -7.30 9.18
CA CYS A 83 -2.86 -6.90 7.79
C CYS A 83 -1.73 -5.88 7.77
N THR A 84 -0.66 -6.14 7.02
CA THR A 84 0.50 -5.24 6.94
C THR A 84 0.40 -4.27 5.78
N ALA A 85 -0.12 -4.70 4.63
CA ALA A 85 -0.17 -3.90 3.41
C ALA A 85 -1.38 -4.26 2.53
N LEU A 86 -1.79 -3.30 1.71
CA LEU A 86 -2.81 -3.48 0.69
C LEU A 86 -2.22 -3.36 -0.71
N VAL A 87 -2.67 -4.22 -1.63
CA VAL A 87 -2.31 -4.20 -3.05
C VAL A 87 -3.53 -3.93 -3.92
N SER A 88 -3.32 -3.41 -5.14
CA SER A 88 -4.42 -3.02 -6.02
C SER A 88 -5.25 -4.19 -6.53
N ASP A 89 -4.67 -5.40 -6.58
CA ASP A 89 -5.29 -6.58 -7.16
C ASP A 89 -5.93 -6.26 -8.53
N TYR A 90 -5.10 -5.71 -9.41
CA TYR A 90 -5.44 -5.24 -10.76
C TYR A 90 -6.40 -4.03 -10.86
N TYR A 91 -6.95 -3.53 -9.75
CA TYR A 91 -7.83 -2.35 -9.73
C TYR A 91 -7.18 -1.17 -8.99
N TYR A 92 -6.34 -0.38 -9.67
CA TYR A 92 -5.54 0.69 -9.08
C TYR A 92 -6.30 1.74 -8.23
N PRO A 93 -7.52 2.19 -8.58
CA PRO A 93 -8.28 3.13 -7.76
C PRO A 93 -8.56 2.64 -6.34
N SER A 94 -8.60 1.32 -6.14
CA SER A 94 -8.92 0.72 -4.84
C SER A 94 -7.96 1.08 -3.72
N LEU A 95 -6.68 1.36 -4.01
CA LEU A 95 -5.71 1.72 -2.98
C LEU A 95 -6.17 2.98 -2.21
N LYS A 96 -6.39 4.08 -2.93
CA LYS A 96 -6.92 5.33 -2.36
C LYS A 96 -8.30 5.12 -1.73
N GLN A 97 -9.19 4.42 -2.44
CA GLN A 97 -10.56 4.19 -1.97
C GLN A 97 -10.58 3.40 -0.66
N SER A 98 -9.75 2.37 -0.51
CA SER A 98 -9.65 1.55 0.69
C SER A 98 -9.16 2.38 1.88
N ALA A 99 -8.10 3.18 1.72
CA ALA A 99 -7.59 4.01 2.80
C ALA A 99 -8.63 5.01 3.33
N PHE A 100 -9.39 5.66 2.43
CA PHE A 100 -10.47 6.56 2.84
C PHE A 100 -11.70 5.84 3.36
N LYS A 101 -12.05 4.66 2.85
CA LYS A 101 -13.15 3.85 3.40
C LYS A 101 -12.86 3.47 4.85
N LEU A 102 -11.68 2.91 5.12
CA LEU A 102 -11.23 2.55 6.48
C LEU A 102 -11.28 3.74 7.43
N TYR A 103 -10.85 4.92 6.98
CA TYR A 103 -10.89 6.13 7.78
C TYR A 103 -12.33 6.61 8.04
N LYS A 104 -13.18 6.65 7.00
CA LYS A 104 -14.58 7.11 7.10
C LYS A 104 -15.45 6.20 7.96
N GLU A 105 -15.19 4.90 7.91
CA GLU A 105 -15.93 3.89 8.68
C GLU A 105 -15.40 3.73 10.11
N GLY A 106 -14.36 4.49 10.48
CA GLY A 106 -13.82 4.47 11.84
C GLY A 106 -13.01 3.21 12.18
N VAL A 107 -12.64 2.41 11.18
CA VAL A 107 -11.83 1.19 11.35
C VAL A 107 -10.45 1.52 11.90
N THR A 108 -9.82 2.58 11.37
CA THR A 108 -8.52 3.05 11.85
C THR A 108 -8.26 4.50 11.45
N SER A 109 -7.19 5.09 11.99
CA SER A 109 -6.80 6.47 11.66
C SER A 109 -6.38 6.62 10.21
N LEU A 110 -6.55 7.82 9.63
CA LEU A 110 -6.10 8.09 8.26
C LEU A 110 -4.60 7.78 8.08
N ALA A 111 -3.76 8.10 9.07
CA ALA A 111 -2.33 7.84 9.01
C ALA A 111 -2.02 6.34 8.93
N HIS A 112 -2.71 5.53 9.73
CA HIS A 112 -2.55 4.07 9.68
C HIS A 112 -3.10 3.48 8.38
N SER A 113 -4.30 3.90 7.96
CA SER A 113 -4.88 3.51 6.66
C SER A 113 -3.94 3.82 5.50
N TRP A 114 -3.29 4.98 5.50
CA TRP A 114 -2.35 5.36 4.44
C TRP A 114 -1.07 4.53 4.48
N SER A 115 -0.59 4.17 5.69
CA SER A 115 0.60 3.34 5.84
C SER A 115 0.47 1.97 5.16
N LEU A 116 -0.75 1.42 5.11
CA LEU A 116 -1.05 0.15 4.43
C LEU A 116 -0.80 0.21 2.91
N ILE A 117 -0.88 1.41 2.29
CA ILE A 117 -0.72 1.60 0.84
C ILE A 117 0.55 2.39 0.47
N SER A 118 1.34 2.85 1.45
CA SER A 118 2.54 3.65 1.20
C SER A 118 3.78 3.09 1.90
N LYS A 119 3.91 3.35 3.20
CA LYS A 119 5.09 3.04 4.01
C LYS A 119 5.34 1.53 4.10
N ASN A 120 4.29 0.76 4.37
CA ASN A 120 4.44 -0.67 4.63
C ASN A 120 4.78 -1.44 3.34
N PRO A 121 4.11 -1.22 2.19
CA PRO A 121 4.56 -1.78 0.91
C PRO A 121 6.01 -1.42 0.56
N ALA A 122 6.42 -0.17 0.77
CA ALA A 122 7.81 0.25 0.54
C ALA A 122 8.80 -0.51 1.44
N ALA A 123 8.47 -0.67 2.72
CA ALA A 123 9.28 -1.43 3.67
C ALA A 123 9.38 -2.93 3.30
N ILE A 124 8.26 -3.57 2.94
CA ILE A 124 8.22 -4.97 2.48
C ILE A 124 9.15 -5.14 1.25
N MET A 125 9.11 -4.19 0.32
CA MET A 125 9.93 -4.21 -0.89
C MET A 125 11.36 -3.70 -0.69
N GLY A 126 11.74 -3.28 0.51
CA GLY A 126 13.07 -2.72 0.81
C GLY A 126 13.38 -1.42 0.07
N LEU A 127 12.34 -0.67 -0.31
CA LEU A 127 12.44 0.62 -0.99
C LEU A 127 12.69 1.73 0.03
N ASN A 128 13.91 1.74 0.60
CA ASN A 128 14.34 2.75 1.56
C ASN A 128 14.19 4.17 0.98
N GLY A 129 13.74 5.11 1.81
CA GLY A 129 13.53 6.49 1.40
C GLY A 129 12.27 6.72 0.56
N MET A 130 11.28 5.81 0.60
CA MET A 130 9.99 5.93 -0.09
C MET A 130 8.81 5.63 0.85
N GLY A 131 7.60 6.02 0.46
CA GLY A 131 6.36 5.67 1.17
C GLY A 131 6.02 6.54 2.39
N GLU A 132 6.89 7.46 2.78
CA GLU A 132 6.71 8.35 3.95
C GLU A 132 7.20 9.77 3.63
N LEU A 133 6.49 10.77 4.16
CA LEU A 133 6.86 12.18 4.04
C LEU A 133 7.93 12.53 5.08
N LYS A 134 9.20 12.39 4.69
CA LYS A 134 10.35 12.65 5.55
C LYS A 134 11.45 13.35 4.76
N ILE A 135 12.14 14.31 5.39
CA ILE A 135 13.31 14.96 4.81
C ILE A 135 14.36 13.89 4.44
N GLY A 136 14.91 13.98 3.24
CA GLY A 136 15.85 13.00 2.68
C GLY A 136 15.20 11.85 1.89
N ASN A 137 13.89 11.64 2.02
CA ASN A 137 13.16 10.69 1.17
C ASN A 137 12.99 11.26 -0.25
N ARG A 138 12.72 10.35 -1.19
CA ARG A 138 12.32 10.71 -2.56
C ARG A 138 11.03 11.54 -2.53
N ALA A 139 10.99 12.59 -3.33
CA ALA A 139 9.81 13.43 -3.51
C ALA A 139 8.76 12.75 -4.42
N ASP A 140 8.21 11.64 -3.95
CA ASP A 140 7.05 10.96 -4.53
C ASP A 140 5.81 11.33 -3.70
N LEU A 141 4.93 12.17 -4.26
CA LEU A 141 3.83 12.79 -3.53
C LEU A 141 2.52 12.61 -4.31
N VAL A 142 1.42 12.44 -3.57
CA VAL A 142 0.06 12.56 -4.09
C VAL A 142 -0.64 13.65 -3.30
N ILE A 143 -1.21 14.63 -4.00
CA ILE A 143 -1.99 15.72 -3.41
C ILE A 143 -3.45 15.39 -3.62
N ILE A 144 -4.21 15.40 -2.53
CA ILE A 144 -5.60 14.96 -2.50
C ILE A 144 -6.48 16.09 -2.03
N ASN A 145 -7.57 16.33 -2.76
CA ASN A 145 -8.59 17.27 -2.36
C ASN A 145 -9.32 16.75 -1.11
N LYS A 146 -9.30 17.54 -0.04
CA LYS A 146 -9.89 17.14 1.25
C LYS A 146 -11.41 16.92 1.21
N LEU A 147 -12.12 17.56 0.27
CA LEU A 147 -13.59 17.54 0.22
C LEU A 147 -14.11 16.33 -0.56
N ASN A 148 -13.53 16.04 -1.73
CA ASN A 148 -14.00 14.96 -2.61
C ASN A 148 -13.03 13.77 -2.73
N TYR A 149 -11.85 13.87 -2.11
CA TYR A 149 -10.79 12.85 -2.16
C TYR A 149 -10.26 12.54 -3.57
N GLU A 150 -10.45 13.45 -4.52
CA GLU A 150 -9.80 13.34 -5.82
C GLU A 150 -8.31 13.61 -5.74
N VAL A 151 -7.55 12.92 -6.59
CA VAL A 151 -6.12 13.22 -6.74
C VAL A 151 -6.03 14.46 -7.61
N GLU A 152 -5.48 15.54 -7.04
CA GLU A 152 -5.28 16.81 -7.76
C GLU A 152 -3.85 16.98 -8.25
N ALA A 153 -2.89 16.24 -7.72
CA ALA A 153 -1.56 16.13 -8.34
C ALA A 153 -0.83 14.85 -7.94
N THR A 154 0.04 14.41 -8.83
CA THR A 154 1.03 13.36 -8.57
C THR A 154 2.41 13.92 -8.93
N ILE A 155 3.34 13.83 -8.00
CA ILE A 155 4.74 14.21 -8.18
C ILE A 155 5.57 12.94 -8.05
N CYS A 156 6.41 12.67 -9.05
CA CYS A 156 7.31 11.53 -9.09
C CYS A 156 8.74 12.04 -9.18
N ARG A 157 9.57 11.71 -8.18
CA ARG A 157 10.98 12.13 -8.08
C ARG A 157 11.14 13.64 -8.23
N GLY A 158 10.24 14.41 -7.60
CA GLY A 158 10.22 15.87 -7.66
C GLY A 158 9.69 16.47 -8.97
N LYS A 159 9.24 15.65 -9.93
CA LYS A 159 8.64 16.10 -11.19
C LYS A 159 7.13 15.93 -11.14
N ILE A 160 6.39 16.95 -11.57
CA ILE A 160 4.93 16.86 -11.70
C ILE A 160 4.62 15.88 -12.84
N ALA A 161 4.00 14.75 -12.50
CA ALA A 161 3.52 13.76 -13.46
C ALA A 161 2.04 14.00 -13.84
N PHE A 162 1.28 14.60 -12.93
CA PHE A 162 -0.12 14.94 -13.11
C PHE A 162 -0.48 16.14 -12.22
N ALA A 163 -1.33 17.04 -12.71
CA ALA A 163 -1.94 18.11 -11.94
C ALA A 163 -3.30 18.48 -12.53
N SER A 164 -4.28 18.77 -11.67
CA SER A 164 -5.64 19.20 -12.03
C SER A 164 -6.24 20.12 -10.96
N GLY A 165 -7.39 20.73 -11.27
CA GLY A 165 -8.17 21.55 -10.35
C GLY A 165 -7.37 22.68 -9.70
N ASN A 166 -7.69 22.96 -8.44
CA ASN A 166 -7.09 24.06 -7.68
C ASN A 166 -5.57 23.94 -7.52
N VAL A 167 -5.02 22.72 -7.55
CA VAL A 167 -3.57 22.50 -7.46
C VAL A 167 -2.89 22.94 -8.75
N ALA A 168 -3.45 22.61 -9.91
CA ALA A 168 -2.93 23.07 -11.19
C ALA A 168 -2.93 24.60 -11.28
N GLU A 169 -4.05 25.26 -10.93
CA GLU A 169 -4.16 26.73 -10.90
C GLU A 169 -3.04 27.34 -10.06
N ARG A 170 -2.88 26.90 -8.80
CA ARG A 170 -1.86 27.43 -7.89
C ARG A 170 -0.42 27.21 -8.36
N ILE A 171 -0.15 26.08 -9.03
CA ILE A 171 1.19 25.76 -9.55
C ILE A 171 1.48 26.60 -10.79
N PHE A 172 0.57 26.65 -11.75
CA PHE A 172 0.81 27.21 -13.08
C PHE A 172 0.53 28.73 -13.17
N GLU A 173 -0.41 29.28 -12.39
CA GLU A 173 -0.58 30.75 -12.29
C GLU A 173 0.64 31.43 -11.66
N ARG A 174 1.31 30.75 -10.72
CA ARG A 174 2.57 31.22 -10.15
C ARG A 174 3.73 31.16 -11.14
N LEU A 175 3.67 30.28 -12.13
CA LEU A 175 4.68 30.20 -13.18
C LEU A 175 4.50 31.32 -14.21
N SER A 176 3.26 31.58 -14.66
CA SER A 176 2.97 32.70 -15.58
C SER A 176 3.31 34.07 -14.97
N SER A 177 3.12 34.23 -13.65
CA SER A 177 3.46 35.47 -12.94
C SER A 177 4.97 35.69 -12.76
N ARG A 178 5.80 34.64 -12.86
CA ARG A 178 7.26 34.74 -12.71
C ARG A 178 8.01 34.96 -14.02
N GLU A 179 7.39 34.73 -15.18
CA GLU A 179 7.99 34.97 -16.50
C GLU A 179 7.85 36.42 -17.00
N ILE A 180 7.12 37.29 -16.29
CA ILE A 180 6.91 38.70 -16.70
C ILE A 180 8.00 39.66 -16.15
N PHE A 181 8.89 39.22 -15.26
CA PHE A 181 9.93 40.08 -14.64
C PHE A 181 11.37 39.90 -15.18
N SER A 182 11.56 39.28 -16.34
CA SER A 182 12.90 39.15 -16.96
C SER A 182 12.89 39.41 -18.47
N ALA A 183 12.44 40.60 -18.87
CA ALA A 183 12.83 41.27 -20.12
C ALA A 183 12.30 42.72 -20.11
N ALA A 184 13.00 43.60 -19.40
CA ALA A 184 12.97 45.04 -19.58
C ALA A 184 14.35 45.61 -19.24
#